data_AF-A0A448WYE2-F1
#
_entry.id   AF-A0A448WYE2-F1
#
_cell.length_a   1.000
_cell.length_b   1.000
_cell.length_c   1.000
_cell.angle_alpha   90.00
_cell.angle_beta   90.00
_cell.angle_gamma   90.00
#
_symmetry.space_group_name_H-M   'P 1'
#
loop_
_entity.id
_entity.type
_entity.pdbx_description
1 polymer ?
#
loop_
_entity_poly.entity_id
_entity_poly.type
_entity_poly.pdbx_seq_one_letter_code
_entity_poly.pdbx_strand_id
1 'polypeptide(L)'
;MLSSLDSLPNDFDQFWYHQVQPHLALGRLMTTVREANAFITRHEPWHLPLGGSNLENRLMPGTREVVLSVVLEALRLASYLLSPATPRLAVRLLTRLGYLTTKKQIAQSVIVAKTDFNRLPAATEGSVHSSHTFAFDRFRNLGPSLEGPFLLRF
;
A
#
# COMPACT_ATOMS: atom_id res chain seq x y z
N MET A 1 16.78 -5.38 -5.53
CA MET A 1 15.63 -5.98 -4.83
C MET A 1 15.81 -5.92 -3.31
N LEU A 2 16.64 -6.75 -2.66
CA LEU A 2 16.72 -6.75 -1.19
C LEU A 2 17.09 -5.38 -0.59
N SER A 3 18.05 -4.68 -1.19
CA SER A 3 18.40 -3.30 -0.81
C SER A 3 17.26 -2.30 -1.02
N SER A 4 16.51 -2.43 -2.12
CA SER A 4 15.33 -1.60 -2.40
C SER A 4 14.19 -1.86 -1.41
N LEU A 5 14.05 -3.10 -0.92
CA LEU A 5 13.06 -3.48 0.08
C LEU A 5 13.40 -2.94 1.48
N ASP A 6 14.69 -2.88 1.80
CA ASP A 6 15.17 -2.36 3.08
C ASP A 6 14.96 -0.84 3.19
N SER A 7 15.19 -0.10 2.10
CA SER A 7 14.97 1.36 2.08
C SER A 7 13.49 1.74 1.93
N LEU A 8 12.64 0.84 1.42
CA LEU A 8 11.25 1.16 1.04
C LEU A 8 10.43 1.78 2.18
N PRO A 9 10.42 1.26 3.43
CA PRO A 9 9.64 1.84 4.51
C PRO A 9 10.09 3.27 4.84
N ASN A 10 11.40 3.52 4.84
CA ASN A 10 11.97 4.84 5.13
C ASN A 10 11.63 5.84 4.01
N ASP A 11 11.80 5.44 2.75
CA ASP A 11 11.42 6.25 1.58
C ASP A 11 9.92 6.57 1.62
N PHE A 12 9.08 5.57 1.95
CA PHE A 12 7.63 5.74 2.04
C PHE A 12 7.25 6.71 3.16
N ASP A 13 7.84 6.58 4.34
CA ASP A 13 7.58 7.47 5.49
C ASP A 13 7.95 8.93 5.15
N GLN A 14 9.11 9.12 4.54
CA GLN A 14 9.58 10.42 4.06
C GLN A 14 8.62 11.05 3.04
N PHE A 15 8.21 10.31 2.02
CA PHE A 15 7.31 10.86 1.00
C PHE A 15 5.89 11.05 1.52
N TRP A 16 5.36 10.13 2.33
CA TRP A 16 3.98 10.15 2.77
C TRP A 16 3.72 11.12 3.92
N TYR A 17 4.51 11.04 4.99
CA TYR A 17 4.26 11.80 6.23
C TYR A 17 5.06 13.11 6.29
N HIS A 18 6.29 13.13 5.80
CA HIS A 18 7.13 14.34 5.88
C HIS A 18 6.92 15.30 4.71
N GLN A 19 6.88 14.79 3.48
CA GLN A 19 6.77 15.63 2.28
C GLN A 19 5.33 15.79 1.79
N VAL A 20 4.40 14.98 2.30
CA VAL A 20 2.97 15.00 1.90
C VAL A 20 2.81 14.79 0.38
N GLN A 21 3.65 13.93 -0.19
CA GLN A 21 3.70 13.59 -1.62
C GLN A 21 3.34 12.12 -1.82
N PRO A 22 2.06 11.74 -1.65
CA PRO A 22 1.62 10.34 -1.71
C PRO A 22 1.86 9.70 -3.07
N HIS A 23 1.88 10.49 -4.15
CA HIS A 23 2.17 10.00 -5.50
C HIS A 23 3.61 9.47 -5.62
N LEU A 24 4.59 10.07 -4.94
CA LEU A 24 5.97 9.57 -4.91
C LEU A 24 6.10 8.33 -4.04
N ALA A 25 5.44 8.31 -2.88
CA ALA A 25 5.40 7.14 -2.00
C ALA A 25 4.82 5.91 -2.73
N LEU A 26 3.68 6.08 -3.40
CA LEU A 26 3.07 5.03 -4.22
C LEU A 26 3.91 4.72 -5.46
N GLY A 27 4.58 5.71 -6.06
CA GLY A 27 5.53 5.50 -7.15
C GLY A 27 6.66 4.55 -6.72
N ARG A 28 7.27 4.80 -5.56
CA ARG A 28 8.32 3.94 -4.99
C ARG A 28 7.79 2.54 -4.69
N LEU A 29 6.62 2.43 -4.08
CA LEU A 29 5.94 1.14 -3.86
C LEU A 29 5.75 0.35 -5.16
N MET A 30 5.25 1.01 -6.22
CA MET A 30 5.06 0.39 -7.53
C MET A 30 6.39 -0.02 -8.18
N THR A 31 7.48 0.74 -7.97
CA THR A 31 8.81 0.30 -8.43
C THR A 31 9.26 -0.98 -7.75
N THR A 32 9.04 -1.13 -6.43
CA THR A 32 9.39 -2.37 -5.72
C THR A 32 8.56 -3.56 -6.21
N VAL A 33 7.28 -3.37 -6.50
CA VAL A 33 6.44 -4.44 -7.10
C VAL A 33 6.96 -4.84 -8.47
N ARG A 34 7.38 -3.87 -9.31
CA ARG A 34 8.01 -4.18 -10.61
C ARG A 34 9.34 -4.93 -10.45
N GLU A 35 10.16 -4.55 -9.47
CA GLU A 35 11.39 -5.28 -9.15
C GLU A 35 11.09 -6.72 -8.71
N ALA A 36 10.07 -6.93 -7.87
CA ALA A 36 9.64 -8.25 -7.45
C ALA A 36 9.15 -9.10 -8.64
N ASN A 37 8.38 -8.52 -9.55
CA ASN A 37 7.96 -9.20 -10.78
C ASN A 37 9.17 -9.55 -11.66
N ALA A 38 10.10 -8.61 -11.86
CA ALA A 38 11.32 -8.86 -12.62
C ALA A 38 12.18 -9.95 -11.96
N PHE A 39 12.20 -10.02 -10.63
CA PHE A 39 12.90 -11.06 -9.88
C PHE A 39 12.26 -12.44 -10.11
N ILE A 40 10.93 -12.56 -10.01
CA ILE A 40 10.23 -13.82 -10.34
C ILE A 40 10.52 -14.26 -11.77
N THR A 41 10.44 -13.33 -12.74
CA THR A 41 10.70 -13.63 -14.15
C THR A 41 12.13 -14.06 -14.40
N ARG A 42 13.12 -13.49 -13.69
CA ARG A 42 14.53 -13.88 -13.85
C ARG A 42 14.86 -15.25 -13.27
N HIS A 43 14.20 -15.62 -12.16
CA HIS A 43 14.47 -16.87 -11.47
C HIS A 43 13.58 -18.03 -11.92
N GLU A 44 12.51 -17.74 -12.67
CA GLU A 44 11.57 -18.71 -13.25
C GLU A 44 11.27 -19.89 -12.29
N PRO A 45 10.66 -19.62 -11.11
CA PRO A 45 10.52 -20.62 -10.05
C PRO A 45 9.68 -21.84 -10.45
N TRP A 46 8.97 -21.78 -11.58
CA TRP A 46 8.26 -22.90 -12.17
C TRP A 46 9.17 -23.91 -12.89
N HIS A 47 10.41 -23.55 -13.23
CA HIS A 47 11.41 -24.45 -13.79
C HIS A 47 12.37 -25.02 -12.73
N LEU A 48 12.38 -24.44 -11.52
CA LEU A 48 13.23 -24.88 -10.44
C LEU A 48 12.67 -26.14 -9.76
N PRO A 49 13.53 -27.11 -9.40
CA PRO A 49 13.11 -28.26 -8.63
C PRO A 49 12.62 -27.80 -7.25
N LEU A 50 11.60 -28.51 -6.74
CA LEU A 50 11.17 -28.32 -5.37
C LEU A 50 12.34 -28.72 -4.46
N GLY A 51 12.66 -27.92 -3.45
CA GLY A 51 13.68 -28.30 -2.48
C GLY A 51 13.29 -29.64 -1.87
N GLY A 52 14.23 -30.60 -1.86
CA GLY A 52 13.96 -31.95 -1.38
C GLY A 52 13.41 -32.00 0.06
N SER A 53 13.09 -33.18 0.57
CA SER A 53 12.55 -33.38 1.93
C SER A 53 13.40 -32.77 3.05
N ASN A 54 14.68 -32.49 2.77
CA ASN A 54 15.62 -31.92 3.73
C ASN A 54 15.52 -30.40 3.74
N LEU A 55 15.39 -29.83 4.94
CA LEU A 55 15.28 -28.39 5.18
C LEU A 55 16.44 -27.60 4.55
N GLU A 56 17.65 -28.13 4.61
CA GLU A 56 18.86 -27.52 4.05
C GLU A 56 18.74 -27.31 2.52
N ASN A 57 18.22 -28.30 1.80
CA ASN A 57 18.00 -28.22 0.34
C ASN A 57 16.91 -27.21 -0.04
N ARG A 58 15.91 -27.01 0.83
CA ARG A 58 14.85 -26.01 0.63
C ARG A 58 15.31 -24.58 0.87
N LEU A 59 16.34 -24.39 1.69
CA LEU A 59 16.89 -23.09 2.03
C LEU A 59 18.09 -22.69 1.15
N MET A 60 18.50 -23.54 0.22
CA MET A 60 19.61 -23.21 -0.68
C MET A 60 19.27 -21.98 -1.55
N PRO A 61 20.24 -21.07 -1.76
CA PRO A 61 20.07 -19.95 -2.66
C PRO A 61 19.71 -20.46 -4.07
N GLY A 62 18.62 -19.94 -4.63
CA GLY A 62 18.16 -20.33 -5.97
C GLY A 62 17.20 -21.52 -6.00
N THR A 63 16.74 -22.03 -4.85
CA THR A 63 15.60 -22.95 -4.82
C THR A 63 14.28 -22.18 -4.98
N ARG A 64 13.27 -22.84 -5.53
CA ARG A 64 11.90 -22.32 -5.69
C ARG A 64 11.36 -21.68 -4.40
N GLU A 65 11.56 -22.32 -3.25
CA GLU A 65 11.07 -21.85 -1.96
C GLU A 65 11.67 -20.50 -1.55
N VAL A 66 12.97 -20.30 -1.77
CA VAL A 66 13.67 -19.06 -1.42
C VAL A 66 13.21 -17.91 -2.32
N VAL A 67 13.09 -18.18 -3.63
CA VAL A 67 12.60 -17.17 -4.58
C VAL A 67 11.17 -16.75 -4.22
N LEU A 68 10.31 -17.72 -3.93
CA LEU A 68 8.93 -17.44 -3.54
C LEU A 68 8.84 -16.75 -2.17
N SER A 69 9.64 -17.13 -1.18
CA SER A 69 9.61 -16.51 0.14
C SER A 69 10.00 -15.03 0.09
N VAL A 70 11.05 -14.68 -0.66
CA VAL A 70 11.49 -13.29 -0.84
C VAL A 70 10.40 -12.45 -1.53
N VAL A 71 9.74 -13.01 -2.53
CA VAL A 71 8.65 -12.33 -3.27
C VAL A 71 7.42 -12.15 -2.39
N LEU A 72 7.03 -13.18 -1.64
CA LEU A 72 5.90 -13.12 -0.71
C LEU A 72 6.16 -12.09 0.38
N GLU A 73 7.39 -12.02 0.88
CA GLU A 73 7.79 -11.01 1.87
C GLU A 73 7.74 -9.60 1.30
N ALA A 74 8.18 -9.42 0.04
CA ALA A 74 8.06 -8.14 -0.64
C ALA A 74 6.60 -7.70 -0.83
N LEU A 75 5.72 -8.62 -1.22
CA LEU A 75 4.28 -8.38 -1.34
C LEU A 75 3.63 -8.09 0.02
N ARG A 76 4.09 -8.75 1.08
CA ARG A 76 3.63 -8.51 2.46
C ARG A 76 3.93 -7.07 2.87
N LEU A 77 5.19 -6.64 2.72
CA LEU A 77 5.60 -5.26 3.01
C LEU A 77 4.82 -4.24 2.16
N ALA A 78 4.68 -4.52 0.86
CA ALA A 78 3.90 -3.66 -0.03
C ALA A 78 2.44 -3.51 0.40
N SER A 79 1.83 -4.59 0.91
CA SER A 79 0.45 -4.57 1.39
C SER A 79 0.29 -3.70 2.64
N TYR A 80 1.25 -3.70 3.56
CA TYR A 80 1.21 -2.83 4.73
C TYR A 80 1.33 -1.34 4.35
N LEU A 81 2.25 -1.01 3.44
CA LEU A 81 2.45 0.36 2.97
C LEU A 81 1.30 0.86 2.09
N LEU A 82 0.50 -0.05 1.52
CA LEU A 82 -0.70 0.29 0.76
C LEU A 82 -1.90 0.64 1.66
N SER A 83 -1.87 0.26 2.95
CA SER A 83 -2.94 0.47 3.92
C SER A 83 -3.47 1.92 3.99
N PRO A 84 -2.63 2.98 4.07
CA PRO A 84 -3.11 4.36 4.16
C PRO A 84 -3.77 4.87 2.87
N ALA A 85 -3.41 4.31 1.70
CA ALA A 85 -4.00 4.70 0.42
C ALA A 85 -5.26 3.91 0.08
N THR A 86 -5.20 2.57 0.21
CA THR A 86 -6.30 1.67 -0.18
C THR A 86 -6.43 0.51 0.81
N PRO A 87 -7.04 0.73 1.99
CA PRO A 87 -7.09 -0.27 3.07
C PRO A 87 -7.81 -1.56 2.64
N ARG A 88 -8.82 -1.46 1.77
CA ARG A 88 -9.52 -2.63 1.23
C ARG A 88 -8.61 -3.52 0.37
N LEU A 89 -7.71 -2.94 -0.41
CA LEU A 89 -6.78 -3.71 -1.25
C LEU A 89 -5.68 -4.33 -0.41
N ALA A 90 -5.11 -3.57 0.53
CA ALA A 90 -4.13 -4.06 1.49
C ALA A 90 -4.64 -5.31 2.24
N VAL A 91 -5.86 -5.25 2.79
CA VAL A 91 -6.49 -6.39 3.47
C VAL A 91 -6.68 -7.58 2.53
N ARG A 92 -7.21 -7.36 1.32
CA ARG A 92 -7.41 -8.45 0.35
C ARG A 92 -6.11 -9.13 -0.04
N LEU A 93 -5.03 -8.37 -0.20
CA LEU A 93 -3.70 -8.93 -0.49
C LEU A 93 -3.18 -9.75 0.69
N LEU A 94 -3.20 -9.21 1.90
CA LEU A 94 -2.75 -9.93 3.10
C LEU A 94 -3.57 -11.20 3.39
N THR A 95 -4.88 -11.18 3.13
CA THR A 95 -5.73 -12.38 3.22
C THR A 95 -5.35 -13.42 2.17
N ARG A 96 -5.06 -13.01 0.93
CA ARG A 96 -4.61 -13.93 -0.14
C ARG A 96 -3.22 -14.51 0.12
N LEU A 97 -2.35 -13.74 0.77
CA LEU A 97 -1.04 -14.19 1.20
C LEU A 97 -1.11 -15.10 2.47
N GLY A 98 -2.29 -15.24 3.09
CA GLY A 98 -2.50 -16.07 4.28
C GLY A 98 -2.12 -15.42 5.62
N TYR A 99 -1.74 -14.13 5.63
CA TYR A 99 -1.34 -13.42 6.85
C TYR A 99 -2.52 -12.90 7.68
N LEU A 100 -3.69 -12.66 7.05
CA LEU A 100 -4.92 -12.25 7.73
C LEU A 100 -5.97 -13.37 7.63
N THR A 101 -5.87 -14.34 8.53
CA THR A 101 -6.78 -15.50 8.63
C THR A 101 -7.92 -15.26 9.63
N THR A 102 -7.77 -14.33 10.58
CA THR A 102 -8.79 -14.10 11.62
C THR A 102 -9.62 -12.84 11.32
N LYS A 103 -10.97 -12.98 11.32
CA LYS A 103 -11.91 -11.85 11.18
C LYS A 103 -11.60 -10.66 12.12
N LYS A 104 -11.02 -10.95 13.29
CA LYS A 104 -10.57 -9.97 14.30
C LYS A 104 -9.39 -9.10 13.83
N GLN A 105 -8.39 -9.68 13.15
CA GLN A 105 -7.24 -8.92 12.64
C GLN A 105 -7.64 -8.03 11.45
N ILE A 106 -8.57 -8.52 10.61
CA ILE A 106 -9.17 -7.72 9.54
C ILE A 106 -9.92 -6.52 10.15
N ALA A 107 -10.76 -6.75 11.17
CA ALA A 107 -11.48 -5.67 11.85
C ALA A 107 -10.53 -4.64 12.46
N GLN A 108 -9.44 -5.06 13.12
CA GLN A 108 -8.44 -4.13 13.68
C GLN A 108 -7.69 -3.33 12.62
N SER A 109 -7.29 -3.95 11.50
CA SER A 109 -6.63 -3.23 10.40
C SER A 109 -7.55 -2.17 9.74
N VAL A 110 -8.85 -2.48 9.63
CA VAL A 110 -9.85 -1.55 9.10
C VAL A 110 -10.17 -0.43 10.09
N ILE A 111 -10.20 -0.72 11.40
CA ILE A 111 -10.44 0.28 12.45
C ILE A 111 -9.26 1.26 12.53
N VAL A 112 -8.00 0.79 12.51
CA VAL A 112 -6.82 1.65 12.53
C VAL A 112 -6.80 2.61 11.33
N ALA A 113 -7.05 2.10 10.12
CA ALA A 113 -7.17 2.93 8.92
C ALA A 113 -8.31 3.97 9.02
N LYS A 114 -9.39 3.66 9.76
CA LYS A 114 -10.53 4.56 9.96
C LYS A 114 -10.28 5.57 11.08
N THR A 115 -9.50 5.23 12.11
CA THR A 115 -9.14 6.14 13.21
C THR A 115 -8.06 7.13 12.82
N ASP A 116 -7.11 6.74 11.97
CA ASP A 116 -6.02 7.65 11.55
C ASP A 116 -6.52 8.75 10.61
N PHE A 117 -7.53 8.47 9.77
CA PHE A 117 -8.20 9.50 8.97
C PHE A 117 -8.98 10.52 9.81
N ASN A 118 -9.47 10.12 10.99
CA ASN A 118 -10.18 10.98 11.94
C ASN A 118 -9.24 11.69 12.94
N ARG A 119 -7.93 11.40 12.89
CA ARG A 119 -6.89 12.01 13.75
C ARG A 119 -6.08 13.10 13.05
N LEU A 120 -6.59 13.65 11.94
CA LEU A 120 -6.13 14.98 11.53
C LEU A 120 -6.46 15.95 12.67
N PRO A 121 -5.51 16.79 13.12
CA PRO A 121 -5.78 17.73 14.21
C PRO A 121 -6.99 18.56 13.81
N ALA A 122 -8.07 18.45 14.61
CA ALA A 122 -9.18 19.36 14.51
C ALA A 122 -8.58 20.76 14.67
N ALA A 123 -8.64 21.56 13.60
CA ALA A 123 -8.19 22.93 13.60
C ALA A 123 -8.83 23.60 14.82
N THR A 124 -7.99 23.93 15.79
CA THR A 124 -8.40 24.60 17.01
C THR A 124 -8.83 25.99 16.57
N GLU A 125 -10.13 26.26 16.65
CA GLU A 125 -10.68 27.59 16.42
C GLU A 125 -10.04 28.55 17.44
N GLY A 126 -9.21 29.47 16.93
CA GLY A 126 -8.36 30.33 17.75
C GLY A 126 -7.67 31.42 16.94
N SER A 127 -8.48 32.27 16.30
CA SER A 127 -8.29 33.70 16.02
C SER A 127 -6.87 34.27 15.74
N VAL A 128 -6.80 34.95 14.58
CA VAL A 128 -6.05 36.19 14.23
C VAL A 128 -4.88 36.07 13.24
N HIS A 129 -5.25 36.38 11.98
CA HIS A 129 -4.51 37.13 10.94
C HIS A 129 -3.52 36.45 9.98
N SER A 130 -3.92 36.54 8.70
CA SER A 130 -3.15 36.71 7.47
C SER A 130 -2.60 35.46 6.77
N SER A 131 -3.44 34.98 5.85
CA SER A 131 -3.11 34.73 4.44
C SER A 131 -1.95 33.79 4.12
N HIS A 132 -2.27 32.50 3.93
CA HIS A 132 -1.99 31.76 2.69
C HIS A 132 -2.78 30.44 2.73
N THR A 133 -4.03 30.53 2.26
CA THR A 133 -4.99 29.42 2.20
C THR A 133 -4.61 28.44 1.07
N PHE A 134 -4.06 27.28 1.41
CA PHE A 134 -4.07 26.11 0.52
C PHE A 134 -5.44 25.44 0.61
N ALA A 135 -6.25 25.67 -0.43
CA ALA A 135 -7.59 25.15 -0.57
C ALA A 135 -7.59 23.65 -0.94
N PHE A 136 -8.21 22.82 -0.09
CA PHE A 136 -8.64 21.46 -0.45
C PHE A 136 -10.12 21.21 -0.10
N ASP A 137 -10.94 22.26 -0.12
CA ASP A 137 -12.34 22.22 0.35
C ASP A 137 -13.38 22.05 -0.75
N ARG A 138 -13.00 21.56 -1.95
CA ARG A 138 -13.91 21.50 -3.11
C ARG A 138 -14.56 20.14 -3.40
N PHE A 139 -14.27 19.07 -2.65
CA PHE A 139 -14.71 17.72 -3.09
C PHE A 139 -15.61 16.94 -2.12
N ARG A 140 -16.20 17.57 -1.10
CA ARG A 140 -17.06 16.84 -0.14
C ARG A 140 -18.57 16.93 -0.32
N ASN A 141 -19.09 17.81 -1.19
CA ASN A 141 -20.54 17.96 -1.32
C ASN A 141 -21.04 17.81 -2.77
N LEU A 142 -20.94 16.62 -3.36
CA LEU A 142 -21.80 16.27 -4.51
C LEU A 142 -22.24 14.80 -4.46
N GLY A 143 -23.48 14.62 -4.04
CA GLY A 143 -24.37 13.49 -4.31
C GLY A 143 -25.72 13.71 -3.60
N PRO A 144 -26.81 13.03 -3.99
CA PRO A 144 -27.41 12.98 -5.34
C PRO A 144 -28.96 13.20 -5.31
N SER A 145 -29.56 13.90 -6.28
CA SER A 145 -30.96 13.72 -6.81
C SER A 145 -31.33 14.90 -7.73
N LEU A 146 -31.46 14.67 -9.05
CA LEU A 146 -32.74 14.68 -9.80
C LEU A 146 -33.57 15.98 -9.66
N GLU A 147 -33.57 16.81 -10.71
CA GLU A 147 -34.76 17.26 -11.48
C GLU A 147 -34.47 18.48 -12.38
N GLY A 148 -34.58 18.26 -13.71
CA GLY A 148 -35.01 19.26 -14.72
C GLY A 148 -34.14 20.50 -15.02
N PRO A 149 -34.51 21.27 -16.05
CA PRO A 149 -34.05 21.06 -17.44
C PRO A 149 -33.05 22.16 -17.86
N PHE A 150 -32.80 22.29 -19.17
CA PHE A 150 -32.01 23.34 -19.87
C PHE A 150 -30.70 22.87 -20.52
N LEU A 151 -30.90 22.33 -21.72
CA LEU A 151 -30.40 22.80 -23.02
C LEU A 151 -28.88 22.74 -23.35
N LEU A 152 -28.69 22.12 -24.53
CA LEU A 152 -27.52 22.02 -25.40
C LEU A 152 -26.94 23.37 -25.88
N ARG A 153 -25.74 23.25 -26.48
CA ARG A 153 -24.93 24.19 -27.30
C ARG A 153 -23.84 24.93 -26.52
N PHE A 154 -22.59 24.98 -26.96
CA PHE A 154 -21.99 24.82 -28.30
C PHE A 154 -20.83 23.83 -28.31
#